data_AF-A0A1V4RPL5-F1
#
_entry.id   AF-A0A1V4RPL5-F1
#
_cell.length_a   1.000
_cell.length_b   1.000
_cell.length_c   1.000
_cell.angle_alpha   90.00
_cell.angle_beta   90.00
_cell.angle_gamma   90.00
#
_symmetry.space_group_name_H-M   'P 1'
#
loop_
_entity.id
_entity.type
_entity.pdbx_description
1 polymer ?
#
loop_
_entity_poly.entity_id
_entity_poly.type
_entity_poly.pdbx_seq_one_letter_code
_entity_poly.pdbx_strand_id
1 'polypeptide(L)'
;GFSINMLTMFAMVLAIGLLVDDAIVVVENVDRIMTEEGLPSKEATAKSMDQITSALIGIGIVLSAVFGPMAFFPGSTGIIYRQFSVTIASAMLLSVLVALILTPVLCASLLKPVPPGHKPSDNAVFFLRPFFRWFDRMIDRLRNIYVRLVGHVLGKKFRYVLIYFILVGLMGYLFLHLPTAYLPDEDQGILLVQATLPSGSTLEQTENILKQAEQYFLTEEKDAVQSFAYVSGFSFSGQGQNVGLGFVKLKDWKLRERPDLKVGPIAGRAMRVFSQIKGAMVFCFPPPAIIELGNATGFDFELLDFGGLGHQKLMAARNQLLGMAARDPRVIRVRPNGMEDVPEYYIDVDWEKAGAQGIPITSIHNAIAALFGGYYVNDFVRGGRVKKVYLQADAPYRMLPKDLKRIYVRNTSGKMVPFSSFASGHWRYGAAKLERYNGFPSINIWGEPAPGHSSGEAMKAMEEFTSKLPRKPEYKLKKLARLERNYTVYIYVKQPQDSRSPWRTC
;
A
#
# COMPACT_ATOMS: atom_id res chain seq x y z
N GLY A 1 9.53 -22.89 -6.69
CA GLY A 1 9.48 -22.18 -5.41
C GLY A 1 8.49 -21.03 -5.49
N PHE A 2 7.23 -21.31 -5.20
CA PHE A 2 6.19 -20.33 -4.86
C PHE A 2 5.70 -20.69 -3.45
N SER A 3 5.08 -19.77 -2.73
CA SER A 3 4.52 -20.02 -1.39
C SER A 3 3.01 -20.22 -1.42
N ILE A 4 2.48 -20.89 -0.38
CA ILE A 4 1.07 -20.76 -0.02
C ILE A 4 0.90 -19.36 0.59
N ASN A 5 0.10 -18.52 -0.06
CA ASN A 5 -0.17 -17.15 0.34
C ASN A 5 -1.58 -16.75 -0.11
N MET A 6 -2.09 -15.58 0.33
CA MET A 6 -3.45 -15.13 0.00
C MET A 6 -3.74 -15.12 -1.51
N LEU A 7 -2.76 -14.74 -2.34
CA LEU A 7 -2.92 -14.60 -3.78
C LEU A 7 -2.94 -15.97 -4.46
N THR A 8 -2.03 -16.88 -4.10
CA THR A 8 -2.03 -18.26 -4.63
C THR A 8 -3.24 -19.06 -4.15
N MET A 9 -3.72 -18.83 -2.93
CA MET A 9 -4.97 -19.43 -2.44
C MET A 9 -6.21 -18.88 -3.15
N PHE A 10 -6.32 -17.57 -3.38
CA PHE A 10 -7.42 -17.00 -4.16
C PHE A 10 -7.40 -17.48 -5.62
N ALA A 11 -6.21 -17.61 -6.21
CA ALA A 11 -6.02 -18.20 -7.53
C ALA A 11 -6.51 -19.67 -7.60
N MET A 12 -6.20 -20.48 -6.58
CA MET A 12 -6.73 -21.85 -6.47
C MET A 12 -8.25 -21.88 -6.33
N VAL A 13 -8.85 -20.99 -5.52
CA VAL A 13 -10.32 -20.92 -5.35
C VAL A 13 -11.01 -20.51 -6.66
N LEU A 14 -10.48 -19.52 -7.38
CA LEU A 14 -10.97 -19.16 -8.73
C LEU A 14 -10.82 -20.32 -9.72
N ALA A 15 -9.72 -21.08 -9.63
CA ALA A 15 -9.49 -22.23 -10.50
C ALA A 15 -10.53 -23.34 -10.30
N ILE A 16 -11.10 -23.56 -9.11
CA ILE A 16 -12.10 -24.63 -8.86
C ILE A 16 -13.22 -24.63 -9.90
N GLY A 17 -13.75 -23.46 -10.27
CA GLY A 17 -14.81 -23.36 -11.28
C GLY A 17 -14.40 -23.79 -12.68
N LEU A 18 -13.13 -23.60 -13.05
CA LEU A 18 -12.55 -24.01 -14.34
C LEU A 18 -12.08 -25.48 -14.31
N LEU A 19 -11.53 -25.94 -13.19
CA LEU A 19 -11.05 -27.32 -12.98
C LEU A 19 -12.18 -28.35 -13.09
N VAL A 20 -13.39 -27.97 -12.66
CA VAL A 20 -14.56 -28.86 -12.69
C VAL A 20 -15.24 -28.86 -14.06
N ASP A 21 -15.07 -27.80 -14.87
CA ASP A 21 -15.66 -27.66 -16.20
C ASP A 21 -15.15 -28.75 -17.16
N ASP A 22 -13.82 -28.92 -17.29
CA ASP A 22 -13.20 -29.98 -18.12
C ASP A 22 -13.74 -31.38 -17.76
N ALA A 23 -13.93 -31.64 -16.46
CA ALA A 23 -14.41 -32.93 -15.96
C ALA A 23 -15.92 -33.14 -16.22
N ILE A 24 -16.74 -32.09 -16.05
CA ILE A 24 -18.17 -32.13 -16.39
C ILE A 24 -18.37 -32.34 -17.89
N VAL A 25 -17.64 -31.62 -18.75
CA VAL A 25 -17.75 -31.75 -20.21
C VAL A 25 -17.46 -33.19 -20.67
N VAL A 26 -16.48 -33.87 -20.08
CA VAL A 26 -16.25 -35.30 -20.34
C VAL A 26 -17.45 -36.13 -19.88
N VAL A 27 -17.86 -36.03 -18.61
CA VAL A 27 -18.94 -36.87 -18.04
C VAL A 27 -20.29 -36.67 -18.75
N GLU A 28 -20.68 -35.42 -19.01
CA GLU A 28 -21.92 -35.07 -19.72
C GLU A 28 -21.91 -35.61 -21.15
N ASN A 29 -20.80 -35.51 -21.87
CA ASN A 29 -20.73 -36.01 -23.24
C ASN A 29 -20.69 -37.55 -23.32
N VAL A 30 -20.15 -38.23 -22.29
CA VAL A 30 -20.29 -39.70 -22.16
C VAL A 30 -21.75 -40.08 -21.88
N ASP A 31 -22.40 -39.46 -20.89
CA ASP A 31 -23.80 -39.75 -20.54
C ASP A 31 -24.76 -39.47 -21.70
N ARG A 32 -24.51 -38.40 -22.46
CA ARG A 32 -25.21 -38.09 -23.72
C ARG A 32 -25.09 -39.22 -24.72
N ILE A 33 -23.88 -39.71 -25.01
CA ILE A 33 -23.67 -40.80 -25.99
C ILE A 33 -24.28 -42.12 -25.48
N MET A 34 -24.17 -42.43 -24.19
CA MET A 34 -24.82 -43.60 -23.59
C MET A 34 -26.36 -43.51 -23.73
N THR A 35 -26.94 -42.32 -23.56
CA THR A 35 -28.39 -42.09 -23.62
C THR A 35 -28.94 -42.02 -25.05
N GLU A 36 -28.24 -41.33 -25.95
CA GLU A 36 -28.65 -41.12 -27.35
C GLU A 36 -28.42 -42.37 -28.22
N GLU A 37 -27.34 -43.13 -27.97
CA GLU A 37 -26.93 -44.27 -28.81
C GLU A 37 -27.05 -45.63 -28.12
N GLY A 38 -27.22 -45.68 -26.79
CA GLY A 38 -27.34 -46.94 -26.03
C GLY A 38 -26.02 -47.70 -25.85
N LEU A 39 -24.87 -47.06 -26.10
CA LEU A 39 -23.56 -47.72 -26.07
C LEU A 39 -23.12 -48.08 -24.63
N PRO A 40 -22.40 -49.20 -24.42
CA PRO A 40 -21.74 -49.52 -23.16
C PRO A 40 -20.79 -48.41 -22.71
N SER A 41 -20.70 -48.17 -21.39
CA SER A 41 -19.92 -47.07 -20.80
C SER A 41 -18.49 -46.92 -21.37
N LYS A 42 -17.77 -48.04 -21.57
CA LYS A 42 -16.41 -48.05 -22.17
C LYS A 42 -16.39 -47.54 -23.62
N GLU A 43 -17.36 -47.95 -24.44
CA GLU A 43 -17.46 -47.59 -25.86
C GLU A 43 -17.97 -46.16 -26.04
N ALA A 44 -18.97 -45.76 -25.25
CA ALA A 44 -19.43 -44.38 -25.17
C ALA A 44 -18.31 -43.44 -24.70
N THR A 45 -17.46 -43.88 -23.75
CA THR A 45 -16.29 -43.11 -23.31
C THR A 45 -15.28 -42.92 -24.43
N ALA A 46 -14.91 -43.98 -25.15
CA ALA A 46 -13.99 -43.87 -26.29
C ALA A 46 -14.54 -42.88 -27.35
N LYS A 47 -15.80 -43.06 -27.75
CA LYS A 47 -16.48 -42.18 -28.73
C LYS A 47 -16.63 -40.74 -28.24
N SER A 48 -16.78 -40.53 -26.93
CA SER A 48 -16.81 -39.19 -26.32
C SER A 48 -15.47 -38.48 -26.48
N MET A 49 -14.36 -39.16 -26.16
CA MET A 49 -13.03 -38.57 -26.24
C MET A 49 -12.64 -38.19 -27.67
N ASP A 50 -13.02 -38.99 -28.67
CA ASP A 50 -12.82 -38.65 -30.09
C ASP A 50 -13.53 -37.34 -30.50
N GLN A 51 -14.63 -36.98 -29.84
CA GLN A 51 -15.37 -35.74 -30.11
C GLN A 51 -14.79 -34.51 -29.38
N ILE A 52 -14.36 -34.67 -28.12
CA ILE A 52 -14.06 -33.53 -27.22
C ILE A 52 -12.58 -33.28 -26.95
N THR A 53 -11.67 -34.22 -27.25
CA THR A 53 -10.23 -34.07 -26.94
C THR A 53 -9.63 -32.78 -27.52
N SER A 54 -10.00 -32.42 -28.75
CA SER A 54 -9.56 -31.18 -29.42
C SER A 54 -10.13 -29.92 -28.76
N ALA A 55 -11.36 -29.98 -28.25
CA ALA A 55 -12.01 -28.87 -27.56
C ALA A 55 -11.39 -28.63 -26.17
N LEU A 56 -11.15 -29.68 -25.38
CA LEU A 56 -10.51 -29.60 -24.07
C LEU A 56 -9.09 -29.01 -24.18
N ILE A 57 -8.28 -29.51 -25.13
CA ILE A 57 -6.96 -28.94 -25.41
C ILE A 57 -7.06 -27.47 -25.85
N GLY A 58 -8.04 -27.14 -26.69
CA GLY A 58 -8.31 -25.76 -27.13
C GLY A 58 -8.63 -24.83 -25.96
N ILE A 59 -9.53 -25.23 -25.05
CA ILE A 59 -9.92 -24.47 -23.86
C ILE A 59 -8.71 -24.26 -22.93
N GLY A 60 -7.96 -25.32 -22.62
CA GLY A 60 -6.76 -25.23 -21.78
C GLY A 60 -5.67 -24.31 -22.35
N ILE A 61 -5.44 -24.36 -23.67
CA ILE A 61 -4.49 -23.47 -24.36
C ILE A 61 -4.99 -22.03 -24.37
N VAL A 62 -6.27 -21.77 -24.67
CA VAL A 62 -6.84 -20.41 -24.71
C VAL A 62 -6.80 -19.77 -23.33
N LEU A 63 -7.19 -20.48 -22.26
CA LEU A 63 -7.07 -19.99 -20.89
C LEU A 63 -5.61 -19.72 -20.51
N SER A 64 -4.69 -20.65 -20.84
CA SER A 64 -3.25 -20.46 -20.62
C SER A 64 -2.71 -19.23 -21.38
N ALA A 65 -3.22 -18.94 -22.58
CA ALA A 65 -2.84 -17.78 -23.38
C ALA A 65 -3.43 -16.45 -22.86
N VAL A 66 -4.58 -16.48 -22.17
CA VAL A 66 -5.13 -15.31 -21.47
C VAL A 66 -4.35 -15.02 -20.18
N PHE A 67 -4.05 -16.04 -19.37
CA PHE A 67 -3.37 -15.85 -18.09
C PHE A 67 -1.85 -15.67 -18.23
N GLY A 68 -1.19 -16.34 -19.18
CA GLY A 68 0.27 -16.35 -19.35
C GLY A 68 0.93 -14.95 -19.47
N PRO A 69 0.44 -14.03 -20.31
CA PRO A 69 1.03 -12.69 -20.46
C PRO A 69 1.14 -11.89 -19.15
N MET A 70 0.22 -12.11 -18.20
CA MET A 70 0.22 -11.40 -16.91
C MET A 70 1.38 -11.80 -15.99
N ALA A 71 2.04 -12.95 -16.22
CA ALA A 71 3.27 -13.31 -15.50
C ALA A 71 4.51 -12.47 -15.90
N PHE A 72 4.44 -11.74 -17.02
CA PHE A 72 5.54 -10.94 -17.57
C PHE A 72 5.40 -9.44 -17.30
N PHE A 73 4.38 -9.01 -16.56
CA PHE A 73 4.25 -7.60 -16.15
C PHE A 73 5.41 -7.20 -15.20
N PRO A 74 5.99 -5.99 -15.34
CA PRO A 74 7.05 -5.50 -14.48
C PRO A 74 6.53 -4.90 -13.15
N GLY A 75 7.46 -4.54 -12.27
CA GLY A 75 7.19 -3.92 -10.97
C GLY A 75 6.46 -4.82 -9.97
N SER A 76 6.15 -4.26 -8.80
CA SER A 76 5.47 -4.99 -7.72
C SER A 76 4.04 -5.42 -8.08
N THR A 77 3.36 -4.70 -8.99
CA THR A 77 2.11 -5.15 -9.63
C THR A 77 2.28 -6.48 -10.38
N GLY A 78 3.39 -6.64 -11.11
CA GLY A 78 3.72 -7.87 -11.82
C GLY A 78 3.95 -9.06 -10.89
N ILE A 79 4.53 -8.83 -9.70
CA ILE A 79 4.72 -9.89 -8.70
C ILE A 79 3.37 -10.48 -8.25
N ILE A 80 2.36 -9.63 -8.02
CA ILE A 80 0.99 -10.05 -7.66
C ILE A 80 0.37 -10.85 -8.81
N TYR A 81 0.35 -10.30 -10.03
CA TYR A 81 -0.23 -10.98 -11.19
C TYR A 81 0.48 -12.29 -11.53
N ARG A 82 1.77 -12.41 -11.27
CA ARG A 82 2.54 -13.65 -11.47
C ARG A 82 2.17 -14.76 -10.48
N GLN A 83 1.70 -14.45 -9.26
CA GLN A 83 1.10 -15.48 -8.39
C GLN A 83 -0.15 -16.07 -9.05
N PHE A 84 -1.09 -15.20 -9.47
CA PHE A 84 -2.34 -15.61 -10.12
C PHE A 84 -2.12 -16.37 -11.43
N SER A 85 -1.34 -15.78 -12.33
CA SER A 85 -1.08 -16.32 -13.68
C SER A 85 -0.49 -17.73 -13.62
N VAL A 86 0.57 -17.93 -12.82
CA VAL A 86 1.24 -19.24 -12.72
C VAL A 86 0.34 -20.27 -12.05
N THR A 87 -0.34 -19.93 -10.95
CA THR A 87 -1.24 -20.88 -10.29
C THR A 87 -2.41 -21.31 -11.19
N ILE A 88 -3.08 -20.37 -11.87
CA ILE A 88 -4.22 -20.70 -12.75
C ILE A 88 -3.74 -21.47 -13.98
N ALA A 89 -2.65 -21.06 -14.65
CA ALA A 89 -2.14 -21.78 -15.82
C ALA A 89 -1.66 -23.20 -15.48
N SER A 90 -0.94 -23.39 -14.36
CA SER A 90 -0.56 -24.73 -13.89
C SER A 90 -1.77 -25.59 -13.49
N ALA A 91 -2.79 -24.99 -12.88
CA ALA A 91 -4.04 -25.67 -12.55
C ALA A 91 -4.78 -26.14 -13.81
N MET A 92 -4.94 -25.28 -14.83
CA MET A 92 -5.62 -25.63 -16.09
C MET A 92 -4.87 -26.67 -16.91
N LEU A 93 -3.54 -26.60 -16.99
CA LEU A 93 -2.75 -27.61 -17.70
C LEU A 93 -2.86 -28.99 -17.02
N LEU A 94 -2.93 -29.01 -15.68
CA LEU A 94 -3.19 -30.24 -14.92
C LEU A 94 -4.64 -30.71 -15.05
N SER A 95 -5.61 -29.79 -15.15
CA SER A 95 -7.03 -30.08 -15.39
C SER A 95 -7.24 -30.86 -16.67
N VAL A 96 -6.74 -30.34 -17.81
CA VAL A 96 -6.85 -31.00 -19.10
C VAL A 96 -6.10 -32.34 -19.10
N LEU A 97 -4.95 -32.44 -18.42
CA LEU A 97 -4.24 -33.71 -18.25
C LEU A 97 -5.09 -34.75 -17.49
N VAL A 98 -5.78 -34.35 -16.42
CA VAL A 98 -6.71 -35.19 -15.66
C VAL A 98 -7.94 -35.55 -16.50
N ALA A 99 -8.51 -34.60 -17.26
CA ALA A 99 -9.68 -34.80 -18.11
C ALA A 99 -9.40 -35.71 -19.33
N LEU A 100 -8.17 -35.73 -19.84
CA LEU A 100 -7.76 -36.62 -20.93
C LEU A 100 -7.31 -38.02 -20.47
N ILE A 101 -6.82 -38.17 -19.23
CA ILE A 101 -6.22 -39.43 -18.74
C ILE A 101 -7.10 -40.12 -17.69
N LEU A 102 -7.47 -39.42 -16.61
CA LEU A 102 -8.11 -40.03 -15.44
C LEU A 102 -9.65 -40.01 -15.55
N THR A 103 -10.24 -38.89 -15.92
CA THR A 103 -11.71 -38.76 -16.05
C THR A 103 -12.32 -39.80 -17.00
N PRO A 104 -11.72 -40.15 -18.16
CA PRO A 104 -12.28 -41.18 -19.04
C PRO A 104 -12.21 -42.58 -18.40
N VAL A 105 -11.11 -42.90 -17.70
CA VAL A 105 -10.99 -44.18 -16.96
C VAL A 105 -12.03 -44.27 -15.84
N LEU A 106 -12.31 -43.16 -15.14
CA LEU A 106 -13.38 -43.08 -14.15
C LEU A 106 -14.77 -43.20 -14.79
N CYS A 107 -15.02 -42.58 -15.95
CA CYS A 107 -16.28 -42.73 -16.69
C CYS A 107 -16.53 -44.20 -17.04
N ALA A 108 -15.57 -44.82 -17.74
CA ALA A 108 -15.66 -46.20 -18.22
C ALA A 108 -15.78 -47.27 -17.10
N SER A 109 -15.46 -46.93 -15.85
CA SER A 109 -15.49 -47.86 -14.70
C SER A 109 -16.58 -47.56 -13.67
N LEU A 110 -17.04 -46.30 -13.54
CA LEU A 110 -18.02 -45.89 -12.53
C LEU A 110 -19.40 -45.55 -13.12
N LEU A 111 -19.50 -45.13 -14.38
CA LEU A 111 -20.80 -44.86 -15.01
C LEU A 111 -21.52 -46.19 -15.31
N LYS A 112 -22.72 -46.32 -14.75
CA LYS A 112 -23.59 -47.48 -14.94
C LYS A 112 -24.23 -47.42 -16.34
N PRO A 113 -24.28 -48.53 -17.10
CA PRO A 113 -25.01 -48.58 -18.36
C PRO A 113 -26.46 -48.11 -18.20
N VAL A 114 -26.90 -47.21 -19.07
CA VAL A 114 -28.29 -46.77 -19.20
C VAL A 114 -28.88 -47.34 -20.50
N PRO A 115 -30.18 -47.71 -20.53
CA PRO A 115 -30.82 -48.11 -21.78
C PRO A 115 -30.99 -46.90 -22.72
N PRO A 116 -31.00 -47.09 -24.04
CA PRO A 116 -31.21 -45.99 -24.99
C PRO A 116 -32.54 -45.27 -24.74
N GLY A 117 -32.52 -43.94 -24.77
CA GLY A 117 -33.69 -43.09 -24.50
C GLY A 117 -34.07 -42.95 -23.01
N HIS A 118 -33.27 -43.45 -22.08
CA HIS A 118 -33.42 -43.21 -20.63
C HIS A 118 -33.39 -41.71 -20.30
N LYS A 119 -34.18 -41.26 -19.32
CA LYS A 119 -34.01 -39.91 -18.75
C LYS A 119 -33.25 -39.98 -17.43
N PRO A 120 -32.37 -39.01 -17.10
CA PRO A 120 -31.63 -39.00 -15.83
C PRO A 120 -32.51 -39.19 -14.59
N SER A 121 -33.75 -38.69 -14.65
CA SER A 121 -34.76 -38.87 -13.60
C SER A 121 -35.31 -40.29 -13.38
N ASP A 122 -35.08 -41.24 -14.30
CA ASP A 122 -35.61 -42.60 -14.20
C ASP A 122 -34.73 -43.52 -13.33
N ASN A 123 -33.42 -43.30 -13.32
CA ASN A 123 -32.48 -43.97 -12.40
C ASN A 123 -32.50 -43.40 -10.96
N ALA A 124 -33.18 -42.28 -10.72
CA ALA A 124 -33.24 -41.66 -9.40
C ALA A 124 -33.94 -42.52 -8.33
N VAL A 125 -33.67 -42.23 -7.05
CA VAL A 125 -34.32 -42.89 -5.91
C VAL A 125 -35.83 -42.61 -5.92
N PHE A 126 -36.66 -43.61 -5.61
CA PHE A 126 -38.12 -43.60 -5.81
C PHE A 126 -38.83 -42.30 -5.38
N PHE A 127 -38.54 -41.79 -4.18
CA PHE A 127 -39.17 -40.57 -3.66
C PHE A 127 -38.71 -39.27 -4.32
N LEU A 128 -37.54 -39.26 -4.98
CA LEU A 128 -37.02 -38.11 -5.74
C LEU A 128 -37.40 -38.15 -7.24
N ARG A 129 -37.81 -39.31 -7.78
CA ARG A 129 -38.24 -39.44 -9.19
C ARG A 129 -39.27 -38.38 -9.61
N PRO A 130 -40.30 -38.01 -8.81
CA PRO A 130 -41.25 -36.96 -9.21
C PRO A 130 -40.60 -35.58 -9.37
N PHE A 131 -39.62 -35.24 -8.52
CA PHE A 131 -38.86 -34.00 -8.57
C PHE A 131 -37.93 -33.97 -9.78
N PHE A 132 -37.11 -35.01 -9.99
CA PHE A 132 -36.23 -35.07 -11.15
C PHE A 132 -37.04 -35.10 -12.47
N ARG A 133 -38.15 -35.85 -12.55
CA ARG A 133 -39.04 -35.83 -13.73
C ARG A 133 -39.70 -34.47 -13.94
N TRP A 134 -39.83 -33.61 -12.92
CA TRP A 134 -40.25 -32.21 -13.10
C TRP A 134 -39.08 -31.34 -13.60
N PHE A 135 -37.88 -31.52 -13.03
CA PHE A 135 -36.66 -30.82 -13.40
C PHE A 135 -36.25 -31.09 -14.86
N ASP A 136 -36.19 -32.35 -15.29
CA ASP A 136 -35.91 -32.74 -16.68
C ASP A 136 -36.89 -32.06 -17.65
N ARG A 137 -38.19 -32.08 -17.32
CA ARG A 137 -39.24 -31.38 -18.10
C ARG A 137 -39.15 -29.86 -18.03
N MET A 138 -38.42 -29.27 -17.10
CA MET A 138 -38.11 -27.84 -17.06
C MET A 138 -36.90 -27.55 -17.97
N ILE A 139 -35.81 -28.31 -17.83
CA ILE A 139 -34.60 -28.18 -18.65
C ILE A 139 -34.90 -28.44 -20.14
N ASP A 140 -35.67 -29.49 -20.48
CA ASP A 140 -36.16 -29.74 -21.84
C ASP A 140 -36.90 -28.52 -22.42
N ARG A 141 -37.76 -27.87 -21.61
CA ARG A 141 -38.50 -26.68 -22.04
C ARG A 141 -37.57 -25.47 -22.20
N LEU A 142 -36.62 -25.26 -21.29
CA LEU A 142 -35.63 -24.18 -21.38
C LEU A 142 -34.72 -24.34 -22.60
N ARG A 143 -34.18 -25.54 -22.85
CA ARG A 143 -33.42 -25.87 -24.07
C ARG A 143 -34.25 -25.58 -25.32
N ASN A 144 -35.50 -26.05 -25.36
CA ASN A 144 -36.38 -25.84 -26.52
C ASN A 144 -36.84 -24.37 -26.67
N ILE A 145 -36.73 -23.52 -25.64
CA ILE A 145 -36.91 -22.06 -25.73
C ILE A 145 -35.61 -21.41 -26.24
N TYR A 146 -34.46 -21.79 -25.70
CA TYR A 146 -33.14 -21.29 -26.09
C TYR A 146 -32.85 -21.54 -27.59
N VAL A 147 -33.09 -22.76 -28.09
CA VAL A 147 -32.90 -23.08 -29.52
C VAL A 147 -33.80 -22.21 -30.42
N ARG A 148 -35.05 -21.94 -30.01
CA ARG A 148 -35.95 -21.02 -30.75
C ARG A 148 -35.49 -19.56 -30.68
N LEU A 149 -34.91 -19.12 -29.56
CA LEU A 149 -34.30 -17.80 -29.44
C LEU A 149 -33.06 -17.65 -30.34
N VAL A 150 -32.16 -18.64 -30.34
CA VAL A 150 -30.98 -18.66 -31.24
C VAL A 150 -31.41 -18.63 -32.70
N GLY A 151 -32.44 -19.41 -33.09
CA GLY A 151 -33.04 -19.33 -34.43
C GLY A 151 -33.59 -17.94 -34.78
N HIS A 152 -34.24 -17.24 -33.83
CA HIS A 152 -34.71 -15.87 -34.02
C HIS A 152 -33.56 -14.86 -34.14
N VAL A 153 -32.48 -15.04 -33.36
CA VAL A 153 -31.27 -14.21 -33.41
C VAL A 153 -30.60 -14.33 -34.78
N LEU A 154 -30.40 -15.55 -35.27
CA LEU A 154 -29.84 -15.82 -36.60
C LEU A 154 -30.73 -15.23 -37.70
N GLY A 155 -32.04 -15.45 -37.64
CA GLY A 155 -33.02 -14.90 -38.58
C GLY A 155 -33.09 -13.37 -38.62
N LYS A 156 -32.68 -12.67 -37.55
CA LYS A 156 -32.64 -11.19 -37.48
C LYS A 156 -31.24 -10.64 -37.18
N LYS A 157 -30.20 -11.30 -37.69
CA LYS A 157 -28.76 -11.03 -37.44
C LYS A 157 -28.40 -9.55 -37.29
N PHE A 158 -28.82 -8.67 -38.21
CA PHE A 158 -28.47 -7.25 -38.19
C PHE A 158 -28.95 -6.51 -36.92
N ARG A 159 -30.14 -6.84 -36.40
CA ARG A 159 -30.68 -6.23 -35.16
C ARG A 159 -29.85 -6.63 -33.94
N TYR A 160 -29.38 -7.88 -33.89
CA TYR A 160 -28.57 -8.37 -32.78
C TYR A 160 -27.11 -7.91 -32.87
N VAL A 161 -26.57 -7.74 -34.09
CA VAL A 161 -25.27 -7.06 -34.30
C VAL A 161 -25.33 -5.60 -33.84
N LEU A 162 -26.41 -4.86 -34.11
CA LEU A 162 -26.60 -3.51 -33.59
C LEU A 162 -26.66 -3.49 -32.05
N ILE A 163 -27.40 -4.42 -31.43
CA ILE A 163 -27.46 -4.57 -29.97
C ILE A 163 -26.07 -4.88 -29.39
N TYR A 164 -25.28 -5.74 -30.05
CA TYR A 164 -23.91 -6.04 -29.66
C TYR A 164 -23.01 -4.77 -29.68
N PHE A 165 -23.08 -3.96 -30.74
CA PHE A 165 -22.34 -2.69 -30.77
C PHE A 165 -22.79 -1.69 -29.70
N ILE A 166 -24.08 -1.64 -29.37
CA ILE A 166 -24.60 -0.82 -28.25
C ILE A 166 -24.03 -1.31 -26.91
N LEU A 167 -23.97 -2.63 -26.68
CA LEU A 167 -23.37 -3.22 -25.47
C LEU A 167 -21.85 -2.97 -25.38
N VAL A 168 -21.12 -3.05 -26.50
CA VAL A 168 -19.68 -2.69 -26.55
C VAL A 168 -19.46 -1.20 -26.27
N GLY A 169 -20.32 -0.32 -26.81
CA GLY A 169 -20.29 1.11 -26.52
C GLY A 169 -20.57 1.43 -25.05
N LEU A 170 -21.58 0.78 -24.47
CA LEU A 170 -21.91 0.90 -23.04
C LEU A 170 -20.79 0.36 -22.14
N MET A 171 -20.18 -0.78 -22.50
CA MET A 171 -19.00 -1.33 -21.81
C MET A 171 -17.85 -0.33 -21.84
N GLY A 172 -17.55 0.28 -23.00
CA GLY A 172 -16.52 1.31 -23.13
C GLY A 172 -16.80 2.54 -22.27
N TYR A 173 -18.04 3.02 -22.25
CA TYR A 173 -18.47 4.12 -21.39
C TYR A 173 -18.29 3.80 -19.90
N LEU A 174 -18.76 2.63 -19.44
CA LEU A 174 -18.64 2.21 -18.04
C LEU A 174 -17.18 1.98 -17.63
N PHE A 175 -16.37 1.38 -18.49
CA PHE A 175 -14.94 1.13 -18.23
C PHE A 175 -14.15 2.43 -18.05
N LEU A 176 -14.50 3.50 -18.78
CA LEU A 176 -13.88 4.82 -18.63
C LEU A 176 -14.33 5.59 -17.38
N HIS A 177 -15.45 5.21 -16.77
CA HIS A 177 -15.98 5.83 -15.54
C HIS A 177 -15.75 4.98 -14.28
N LEU A 178 -15.16 3.79 -14.39
CA LEU A 178 -14.92 2.90 -13.25
C LEU A 178 -13.73 3.42 -12.41
N PRO A 179 -13.93 3.76 -11.12
CA PRO A 179 -12.85 4.27 -10.27
C PRO A 179 -11.71 3.25 -10.12
N THR A 180 -10.46 3.68 -10.36
CA THR A 180 -9.30 2.79 -10.25
C THR A 180 -8.80 2.70 -8.81
N ALA A 181 -8.86 1.50 -8.23
CA ALA A 181 -8.18 1.13 -6.99
C ALA A 181 -7.13 0.04 -7.28
N TYR A 182 -6.19 -0.19 -6.34
CA TYR A 182 -5.12 -1.19 -6.48
C TYR A 182 -5.38 -2.45 -5.65
N LEU A 183 -5.63 -2.26 -4.35
CA LEU A 183 -6.09 -3.27 -3.40
C LEU A 183 -7.21 -2.64 -2.56
N PRO A 184 -8.18 -3.43 -2.04
CA PRO A 184 -9.11 -2.94 -1.04
C PRO A 184 -8.40 -2.65 0.28
N ASP A 185 -8.98 -1.75 1.09
CA ASP A 185 -8.59 -1.57 2.49
C ASP A 185 -9.19 -2.71 3.34
N GLU A 186 -8.36 -3.38 4.12
CA GLU A 186 -8.74 -4.58 4.88
C GLU A 186 -8.70 -4.34 6.40
N ASP A 187 -9.58 -5.01 7.15
CA ASP A 187 -9.52 -5.01 8.62
C ASP A 187 -8.39 -5.94 9.09
N GLN A 188 -7.16 -5.44 9.16
CA GLN A 188 -6.00 -6.19 9.67
C GLN A 188 -6.00 -6.37 11.21
N GLY A 189 -7.06 -5.98 11.93
CA GLY A 189 -7.11 -6.05 13.39
C GLY A 189 -6.15 -5.10 14.12
N ILE A 190 -5.56 -4.13 13.42
CA ILE A 190 -4.66 -3.11 13.98
C ILE A 190 -4.98 -1.71 13.45
N LEU A 191 -4.71 -0.70 14.26
CA LEU A 191 -4.70 0.72 13.87
C LEU A 191 -3.42 1.38 14.36
N LEU A 192 -2.96 2.38 13.60
CA LEU A 192 -1.80 3.20 13.93
C LEU A 192 -2.29 4.59 14.37
N VAL A 193 -1.57 5.20 15.32
CA VAL A 193 -1.88 6.52 15.89
C VAL A 193 -0.62 7.36 15.87
N GLN A 194 -0.52 8.31 14.94
CA GLN A 194 0.62 9.22 14.86
C GLN A 194 0.30 10.51 15.59
N ALA A 195 1.10 10.86 16.61
CA ALA A 195 1.04 12.12 17.32
C ALA A 195 2.20 13.03 16.89
N THR A 196 1.91 14.31 16.66
CA THR A 196 2.90 15.33 16.30
C THR A 196 2.54 16.66 16.97
N LEU A 197 3.33 17.04 17.95
CA LEU A 197 3.26 18.30 18.69
C LEU A 197 4.12 19.38 17.99
N PRO A 198 3.90 20.67 18.27
CA PRO A 198 4.74 21.75 17.75
C PRO A 198 6.24 21.60 18.02
N SER A 199 7.04 22.23 17.17
CA SER A 199 8.48 22.41 17.34
C SER A 199 8.82 22.92 18.75
N GLY A 200 9.64 22.16 19.48
CA GLY A 200 10.09 22.50 20.84
C GLY A 200 9.28 21.88 21.98
N SER A 201 8.21 21.12 21.71
CA SER A 201 7.53 20.34 22.76
C SER A 201 8.41 19.24 23.34
N THR A 202 8.27 19.01 24.65
CA THR A 202 9.07 18.02 25.40
C THR A 202 8.53 16.60 25.24
N LEU A 203 9.38 15.61 25.50
CA LEU A 203 9.00 14.19 25.49
C LEU A 203 7.81 13.89 26.43
N GLU A 204 7.79 14.55 27.59
CA GLU A 204 6.72 14.45 28.59
C GLU A 204 5.38 15.00 28.06
N GLN A 205 5.39 16.11 27.31
CA GLN A 205 4.18 16.62 26.66
C GLN A 205 3.64 15.61 25.64
N THR A 206 4.51 15.05 24.80
CA THR A 206 4.15 14.02 23.82
C THR A 206 3.59 12.76 24.49
N GLU A 207 4.22 12.29 25.56
CA GLU A 207 3.77 11.15 26.36
C GLU A 207 2.38 11.39 26.98
N ASN A 208 2.12 12.60 27.49
CA ASN A 208 0.82 12.97 28.03
C ASN A 208 -0.29 13.05 26.96
N ILE A 209 0.05 13.32 25.69
CA ILE A 209 -0.88 13.21 24.56
C ILE A 209 -1.12 11.74 24.18
N LEU A 210 -0.08 10.91 24.15
CA LEU A 210 -0.20 9.48 23.86
C LEU A 210 -1.03 8.75 24.93
N LYS A 211 -0.89 9.11 26.20
CA LYS A 211 -1.72 8.62 27.32
C LYS A 211 -3.20 9.03 27.20
N GLN A 212 -3.52 10.19 26.62
CA GLN A 212 -4.91 10.57 26.33
C GLN A 212 -5.50 9.72 25.19
N ALA A 213 -4.72 9.42 24.16
CA ALA A 213 -5.13 8.51 23.09
C ALA A 213 -5.30 7.07 23.59
N GLU A 214 -4.37 6.59 24.41
CA GLU A 214 -4.45 5.30 25.13
C GLU A 214 -5.74 5.20 25.94
N GLN A 215 -5.99 6.17 26.83
CA GLN A 215 -7.16 6.18 27.69
C GLN A 215 -8.46 6.11 26.89
N TYR A 216 -8.59 6.91 25.82
CA TYR A 216 -9.76 6.88 24.93
C TYR A 216 -10.00 5.48 24.32
N PHE A 217 -8.95 4.83 23.81
CA PHE A 217 -9.07 3.49 23.24
C PHE A 217 -9.40 2.41 24.29
N LEU A 218 -8.97 2.59 25.54
CA LEU A 218 -9.21 1.64 26.62
C LEU A 218 -10.55 1.85 27.36
N THR A 219 -11.15 3.05 27.33
CA THR A 219 -12.48 3.31 27.93
C THR A 219 -13.61 3.31 26.92
N GLU A 220 -13.52 4.10 25.85
CA GLU A 220 -14.64 4.34 24.92
C GLU A 220 -14.73 3.24 23.85
N GLU A 221 -13.59 2.82 23.30
CA GLU A 221 -13.50 1.78 22.27
C GLU A 221 -13.21 0.38 22.86
N LYS A 222 -13.39 0.20 24.17
CA LYS A 222 -13.11 -1.03 24.94
C LYS A 222 -13.74 -2.30 24.35
N ASP A 223 -14.84 -2.16 23.59
CA ASP A 223 -15.54 -3.28 22.98
C ASP A 223 -14.78 -3.83 21.77
N ALA A 224 -14.05 -2.98 21.03
CA ALA A 224 -13.22 -3.37 19.89
C ALA A 224 -11.72 -3.53 20.23
N VAL A 225 -11.17 -2.73 21.15
CA VAL A 225 -9.73 -2.71 21.44
C VAL A 225 -9.34 -3.88 22.36
N GLN A 226 -8.22 -4.54 22.07
CA GLN A 226 -7.59 -5.53 22.97
C GLN A 226 -6.49 -4.89 23.81
N SER A 227 -5.64 -4.06 23.20
CA SER A 227 -4.51 -3.41 23.89
C SER A 227 -4.03 -2.20 23.11
N PHE A 228 -3.49 -1.20 23.82
CA PHE A 228 -2.74 -0.09 23.25
C PHE A 228 -1.28 -0.20 23.69
N ALA A 229 -0.35 0.29 22.87
CA ALA A 229 1.06 0.44 23.21
C ALA A 229 1.62 1.63 22.42
N TYR A 230 2.56 2.40 22.97
CA TYR A 230 3.10 3.58 22.30
C TYR A 230 4.60 3.76 22.49
N VAL A 231 5.19 4.55 21.58
CA VAL A 231 6.58 4.97 21.60
C VAL A 231 6.63 6.50 21.50
N SER A 232 6.98 7.15 22.60
CA SER A 232 7.33 8.58 22.62
C SER A 232 8.71 8.78 21.99
N GLY A 233 8.90 9.82 21.17
CA GLY A 233 10.20 10.16 20.57
C GLY A 233 10.41 9.63 19.13
N PHE A 234 9.48 8.84 18.59
CA PHE A 234 9.57 8.23 17.27
C PHE A 234 8.21 8.20 16.56
N SER A 235 8.18 8.50 15.27
CA SER A 235 7.06 8.18 14.37
C SER A 235 7.54 8.05 12.92
N PHE A 236 6.63 7.78 11.97
CA PHE A 236 7.00 7.69 10.55
C PHE A 236 7.58 8.97 9.96
N SER A 237 7.27 10.15 10.53
CA SER A 237 7.86 11.43 10.11
C SER A 237 9.27 11.67 10.68
N GLY A 238 9.75 10.86 11.62
CA GLY A 238 11.13 10.88 12.13
C GLY A 238 11.27 10.64 13.63
N GLN A 239 12.45 10.97 14.16
CA GLN A 239 12.76 10.93 15.60
C GLN A 239 12.82 12.37 16.15
N GLY A 240 12.19 12.60 17.30
CA GLY A 240 12.11 13.92 17.91
C GLY A 240 11.19 13.92 19.14
N GLN A 241 11.48 14.76 20.14
CA GLN A 241 10.72 14.77 21.40
C GLN A 241 9.23 15.09 21.23
N ASN A 242 8.88 15.84 20.18
CA ASN A 242 7.54 16.27 19.83
C ASN A 242 6.75 15.25 18.96
N VAL A 243 7.30 14.07 18.64
CA VAL A 243 6.59 13.05 17.84
C VAL A 243 6.46 11.72 18.56
N GLY A 244 5.39 10.99 18.26
CA GLY A 244 5.11 9.69 18.86
C GLY A 244 4.22 8.81 18.00
N LEU A 245 4.28 7.50 18.27
CA LEU A 245 3.54 6.48 17.54
C LEU A 245 2.87 5.49 18.49
N GLY A 246 1.55 5.42 18.43
CA GLY A 246 0.73 4.42 19.10
C GLY A 246 0.32 3.28 18.15
N PHE A 247 0.27 2.08 18.69
CA PHE A 247 -0.17 0.84 18.06
C PHE A 247 -1.42 0.36 18.81
N VAL A 248 -2.58 0.45 18.16
CA VAL A 248 -3.82 -0.13 18.67
C VAL A 248 -3.93 -1.55 18.14
N LYS A 249 -4.02 -2.52 19.03
CA LYS A 249 -4.41 -3.89 18.68
C LYS A 249 -5.89 -4.06 18.98
N LEU A 250 -6.66 -4.42 17.96
CA LEU A 250 -8.08 -4.77 18.10
C LEU A 250 -8.24 -6.23 18.52
N LYS A 251 -9.42 -6.59 19.03
CA LYS A 251 -9.82 -7.97 19.29
C LYS A 251 -9.96 -8.77 17.99
N ASP A 252 -9.99 -10.09 18.12
CA ASP A 252 -10.30 -11.00 17.02
C ASP A 252 -11.64 -10.63 16.33
N TRP A 253 -11.72 -10.84 15.02
CA TRP A 253 -12.89 -10.49 14.21
C TRP A 253 -14.20 -11.15 14.67
N LYS A 254 -14.14 -12.34 15.29
CA LYS A 254 -15.29 -13.04 15.89
C LYS A 254 -15.88 -12.29 17.09
N LEU A 255 -15.12 -11.39 17.70
CA LEU A 255 -15.58 -10.48 18.77
C LEU A 255 -15.95 -9.09 18.23
N ARG A 256 -15.83 -8.87 16.91
CA ARG A 256 -16.07 -7.59 16.22
C ARG A 256 -16.87 -7.81 14.92
N GLU A 257 -17.91 -8.64 14.96
CA GLU A 257 -18.70 -8.96 13.76
C GLU A 257 -19.44 -7.74 13.20
N ARG A 258 -20.00 -6.91 14.09
CA ARG A 258 -20.71 -5.66 13.76
C ARG A 258 -19.91 -4.71 12.86
N PRO A 259 -20.55 -4.01 11.90
CA PRO A 259 -19.86 -3.12 10.96
C PRO A 259 -19.22 -1.90 11.64
N ASP A 260 -19.78 -1.41 12.75
CA ASP A 260 -19.24 -0.26 13.50
C ASP A 260 -18.03 -0.60 14.38
N LEU A 261 -17.68 -1.89 14.51
CA LEU A 261 -16.50 -2.40 15.23
C LEU A 261 -15.34 -2.76 14.26
N LYS A 262 -15.41 -2.33 13.00
CA LYS A 262 -14.33 -2.48 12.01
C LYS A 262 -13.34 -1.31 12.07
N VAL A 263 -12.12 -1.52 11.56
CA VAL A 263 -11.02 -0.54 11.56
C VAL A 263 -11.43 0.88 11.11
N GLY A 264 -12.15 1.01 9.99
CA GLY A 264 -12.53 2.30 9.41
C GLY A 264 -13.43 3.14 10.34
N PRO A 265 -14.60 2.63 10.76
CA PRO A 265 -15.46 3.31 11.72
C PRO A 265 -14.80 3.64 13.06
N ILE A 266 -13.94 2.75 13.60
CA ILE A 266 -13.17 3.03 14.83
C ILE A 266 -12.20 4.20 14.60
N ALA A 267 -11.40 4.17 13.53
CA ALA A 267 -10.48 5.25 13.19
C ALA A 267 -11.21 6.59 12.95
N GLY A 268 -12.41 6.55 12.36
CA GLY A 268 -13.27 7.72 12.17
C GLY A 268 -13.82 8.31 13.47
N ARG A 269 -14.19 7.47 14.45
CA ARG A 269 -14.57 7.94 15.81
C ARG A 269 -13.37 8.52 16.56
N ALA A 270 -12.25 7.80 16.56
CA ALA A 270 -11.00 8.26 17.16
C ALA A 270 -10.56 9.62 16.60
N MET A 271 -10.59 9.79 15.27
CA MET A 271 -10.25 11.06 14.61
C MET A 271 -11.12 12.23 15.08
N ARG A 272 -12.42 12.01 15.31
CA ARG A 272 -13.36 13.05 15.79
C ARG A 272 -13.06 13.50 17.22
N VAL A 273 -12.52 12.62 18.06
CA VAL A 273 -12.06 12.97 19.41
C VAL A 273 -10.66 13.62 19.34
N PHE A 274 -9.76 13.03 18.56
CA PHE A 274 -8.38 13.49 18.42
C PHE A 274 -8.26 14.88 17.77
N SER A 275 -9.19 15.27 16.90
CA SER A 275 -9.28 16.64 16.36
C SER A 275 -9.62 17.71 17.41
N GLN A 276 -9.98 17.33 18.64
CA GLN A 276 -10.27 18.24 19.75
C GLN A 276 -9.08 18.41 20.70
N ILE A 277 -8.02 17.59 20.54
CA ILE A 277 -6.81 17.67 21.35
C ILE A 277 -6.07 18.98 21.02
N LYS A 278 -5.89 19.84 22.03
CA LYS A 278 -5.18 21.11 21.88
C LYS A 278 -3.68 20.89 21.99
N GLY A 279 -2.91 21.53 21.10
CA GLY A 279 -1.45 21.48 21.12
C GLY A 279 -0.81 20.25 20.49
N ALA A 280 -1.57 19.38 19.82
CA ALA A 280 -1.05 18.27 19.04
C ALA A 280 -1.92 17.99 17.80
N MET A 281 -1.30 17.57 16.71
CA MET A 281 -2.00 16.87 15.63
C MET A 281 -1.91 15.36 15.91
N VAL A 282 -3.05 14.70 16.07
CA VAL A 282 -3.11 13.25 16.35
C VAL A 282 -4.01 12.58 15.32
N PHE A 283 -3.43 11.66 14.54
CA PHE A 283 -4.10 10.99 13.42
C PHE A 283 -4.18 9.48 13.67
N CYS A 284 -5.39 8.90 13.56
CA CYS A 284 -5.59 7.45 13.52
C CYS A 284 -5.79 6.95 12.08
N PHE A 285 -5.18 5.82 11.70
CA PHE A 285 -5.36 5.18 10.39
C PHE A 285 -5.06 3.67 10.44
N PRO A 286 -5.71 2.85 9.60
CA PRO A 286 -5.24 1.50 9.32
C PRO A 286 -3.96 1.54 8.44
N PRO A 287 -3.06 0.56 8.57
CA PRO A 287 -2.02 0.31 7.57
C PRO A 287 -2.63 -0.25 6.27
N PRO A 288 -1.94 -0.13 5.12
CA PRO A 288 -2.42 -0.70 3.86
C PRO A 288 -2.32 -2.24 3.83
N ALA A 289 -3.05 -2.85 2.89
CA ALA A 289 -3.14 -4.31 2.73
C ALA A 289 -1.79 -5.04 2.56
N ILE A 290 -0.76 -4.36 2.06
CA ILE A 290 0.64 -4.82 1.97
C ILE A 290 1.52 -3.67 2.47
N ILE A 291 2.24 -3.90 3.58
CA ILE A 291 3.01 -2.84 4.29
C ILE A 291 4.22 -2.39 3.46
N GLU A 292 4.77 -3.29 2.63
CA GLU A 292 5.85 -3.01 1.70
C GLU A 292 5.46 -2.04 0.55
N LEU A 293 4.18 -1.65 0.44
CA LEU A 293 3.71 -0.61 -0.47
C LEU A 293 3.68 0.80 0.17
N GLY A 294 3.76 0.91 1.50
CA GLY A 294 3.74 2.19 2.21
C GLY A 294 3.25 2.09 3.66
N ASN A 295 3.46 3.16 4.42
CA ASN A 295 3.02 3.25 5.83
C ASN A 295 1.62 3.87 5.99
N ALA A 296 1.03 4.43 4.94
CA ALA A 296 -0.27 5.09 4.94
C ALA A 296 -1.05 4.76 3.65
N THR A 297 -2.38 4.86 3.71
CA THR A 297 -3.25 4.76 2.53
C THR A 297 -3.27 6.07 1.74
N GLY A 298 -3.71 6.03 0.48
CA GLY A 298 -3.84 7.21 -0.37
C GLY A 298 -2.71 7.38 -1.40
N PHE A 299 -2.01 8.52 -1.36
CA PHE A 299 -0.93 8.89 -2.27
C PHE A 299 0.29 9.46 -1.51
N ASP A 300 1.47 9.28 -2.11
CA ASP A 300 2.76 9.80 -1.63
C ASP A 300 3.39 10.72 -2.70
N PHE A 301 3.75 11.93 -2.31
CA PHE A 301 4.10 13.05 -3.19
C PHE A 301 5.37 13.79 -2.70
N GLU A 302 6.36 13.93 -3.58
CA GLU A 302 7.62 14.65 -3.31
C GLU A 302 7.63 16.03 -3.98
N LEU A 303 7.64 17.09 -3.16
CA LEU A 303 7.82 18.47 -3.65
C LEU A 303 9.32 18.78 -3.79
N LEU A 304 9.82 18.90 -5.02
CA LEU A 304 11.25 18.99 -5.34
C LEU A 304 11.74 20.41 -5.67
N ASP A 305 12.85 20.85 -5.08
CA ASP A 305 13.59 22.07 -5.48
C ASP A 305 14.71 21.75 -6.49
N PHE A 306 14.35 21.70 -7.77
CA PHE A 306 15.32 21.62 -8.87
C PHE A 306 16.07 22.93 -9.14
N GLY A 307 15.61 24.07 -8.60
CA GLY A 307 16.04 25.41 -9.00
C GLY A 307 17.00 26.09 -8.03
N GLY A 308 17.41 25.40 -6.95
CA GLY A 308 18.22 25.98 -5.88
C GLY A 308 17.55 27.19 -5.23
N LEU A 309 16.23 27.16 -5.11
CA LEU A 309 15.43 28.25 -4.51
C LEU A 309 15.70 28.39 -3.01
N GLY A 310 16.02 27.27 -2.34
CA GLY A 310 16.38 27.22 -0.93
C GLY A 310 15.21 26.96 0.01
N HIS A 311 15.52 26.41 1.19
CA HIS A 311 14.57 25.84 2.15
C HIS A 311 13.31 26.69 2.39
N GLN A 312 13.46 27.97 2.74
CA GLN A 312 12.34 28.87 3.02
C GLN A 312 11.35 29.00 1.85
N LYS A 313 11.82 28.94 0.60
CA LYS A 313 10.95 29.01 -0.59
C LYS A 313 10.26 27.69 -0.87
N LEU A 314 10.92 26.56 -0.59
CA LEU A 314 10.32 25.24 -0.66
C LEU A 314 9.23 25.05 0.41
N MET A 315 9.47 25.51 1.64
CA MET A 315 8.50 25.56 2.73
C MET A 315 7.30 26.48 2.40
N ALA A 316 7.54 27.64 1.78
CA ALA A 316 6.45 28.52 1.32
C ALA A 316 5.60 27.86 0.22
N ALA A 317 6.24 27.21 -0.77
CA ALA A 317 5.55 26.49 -1.84
C ALA A 317 4.73 25.30 -1.29
N ARG A 318 5.28 24.55 -0.33
CA ARG A 318 4.57 23.51 0.43
C ARG A 318 3.33 24.06 1.11
N ASN A 319 3.46 25.17 1.83
CA ASN A 319 2.33 25.79 2.55
C ASN A 319 1.23 26.27 1.59
N GLN A 320 1.60 26.81 0.41
CA GLN A 320 0.65 27.17 -0.63
C GLN A 320 -0.04 25.94 -1.24
N LEU A 321 0.69 24.83 -1.47
CA LEU A 321 0.12 23.56 -1.95
C LEU A 321 -0.87 22.99 -0.93
N LEU A 322 -0.50 22.90 0.34
CA LEU A 322 -1.39 22.44 1.42
C LEU A 322 -2.62 23.34 1.56
N GLY A 323 -2.46 24.66 1.41
CA GLY A 323 -3.57 25.63 1.42
C GLY A 323 -4.53 25.53 0.22
N MET A 324 -4.08 24.96 -0.92
CA MET A 324 -4.96 24.58 -2.04
C MET A 324 -5.61 23.22 -1.79
N ALA A 325 -4.85 22.22 -1.36
CA ALA A 325 -5.36 20.87 -1.08
C ALA A 325 -6.46 20.87 0.01
N ALA A 326 -6.31 21.69 1.05
CA ALA A 326 -7.32 21.85 2.11
C ALA A 326 -8.64 22.51 1.65
N ARG A 327 -8.78 22.88 0.37
CA ARG A 327 -9.98 23.48 -0.22
C ARG A 327 -10.57 22.68 -1.38
N ASP A 328 -9.89 21.63 -1.84
CA ASP A 328 -10.31 20.84 -3.01
C ASP A 328 -11.07 19.58 -2.55
N PRO A 329 -12.31 19.35 -3.01
CA PRO A 329 -13.13 18.23 -2.53
C PRO A 329 -12.61 16.85 -2.96
N ARG A 330 -11.62 16.76 -3.86
CA ARG A 330 -11.07 15.48 -4.35
C ARG A 330 -10.08 14.83 -3.39
N VAL A 331 -9.54 15.57 -2.43
CA VAL A 331 -8.49 15.12 -1.51
C VAL A 331 -8.82 15.43 -0.05
N ILE A 332 -8.41 14.56 0.87
CA ILE A 332 -8.54 14.76 2.31
C ILE A 332 -7.23 14.41 3.03
N ARG A 333 -7.12 14.84 4.29
CA ARG A 333 -6.05 14.45 5.24
C ARG A 333 -4.62 14.71 4.74
N VAL A 334 -4.48 15.61 3.77
CA VAL A 334 -3.22 15.98 3.12
C VAL A 334 -2.31 16.69 4.13
N ARG A 335 -1.11 16.14 4.34
CA ARG A 335 -0.20 16.51 5.44
C ARG A 335 1.27 16.33 5.02
N PRO A 336 2.19 17.21 5.44
CA PRO A 336 3.62 16.96 5.26
C PRO A 336 4.08 15.81 6.15
N ASN A 337 5.08 15.07 5.70
CA ASN A 337 5.76 14.00 6.44
C ASN A 337 7.16 14.43 6.94
N GLY A 338 7.56 15.66 6.59
CA GLY A 338 8.69 16.36 7.20
C GLY A 338 8.39 16.88 8.61
N MET A 339 9.34 17.62 9.17
CA MET A 339 9.16 18.40 10.40
C MET A 339 9.18 19.90 10.08
N GLU A 340 8.51 20.71 10.89
CA GLU A 340 8.63 22.16 10.81
C GLU A 340 10.02 22.64 11.28
N ASP A 341 10.36 23.87 10.93
CA ASP A 341 11.55 24.52 11.47
C ASP A 341 11.44 24.65 13.00
N VAL A 342 12.57 24.47 13.67
CA VAL A 342 12.71 24.54 15.14
C VAL A 342 13.51 25.77 15.55
N PRO A 343 13.23 26.35 16.73
CA PRO A 343 14.14 27.31 17.35
C PRO A 343 15.40 26.58 17.83
N GLU A 344 16.52 26.82 17.17
CA GLU A 344 17.85 26.37 17.57
C GLU A 344 18.52 27.43 18.45
N TYR A 345 19.20 27.00 19.52
CA TYR A 345 20.11 27.88 20.26
C TYR A 345 21.51 27.77 19.67
N TYR A 346 21.91 28.75 18.87
CA TYR A 346 23.22 28.79 18.24
C TYR A 346 24.25 29.34 19.23
N ILE A 347 25.33 28.59 19.45
CA ILE A 347 26.46 29.00 20.28
C ILE A 347 27.51 29.61 19.35
N ASP A 348 27.81 30.89 19.57
CA ASP A 348 28.78 31.65 18.78
C ASP A 348 30.08 31.77 19.61
N VAL A 349 31.20 31.36 19.02
CA VAL A 349 32.49 31.25 19.71
C VAL A 349 33.45 32.28 19.14
N ASP A 350 33.88 33.20 20.00
CA ASP A 350 34.86 34.22 19.70
C ASP A 350 36.27 33.61 19.75
N TRP A 351 36.71 33.13 18.58
CA TRP A 351 38.00 32.46 18.42
C TRP A 351 39.20 33.38 18.72
N GLU A 352 39.06 34.69 18.58
CA GLU A 352 40.10 35.67 18.94
C GLU A 352 40.25 35.75 20.47
N LYS A 353 39.15 35.89 21.22
CA LYS A 353 39.16 35.85 22.70
C LYS A 353 39.63 34.50 23.21
N ALA A 354 39.16 33.39 22.64
CA ALA A 354 39.60 32.04 23.02
C ALA A 354 41.11 31.84 22.78
N GLY A 355 41.62 32.32 21.63
CA GLY A 355 43.04 32.29 21.31
C GLY A 355 43.89 33.15 22.26
N ALA A 356 43.48 34.40 22.50
CA ALA A 356 44.15 35.32 23.42
C ALA A 356 44.17 34.80 24.88
N GLN A 357 43.18 34.01 25.27
CA GLN A 357 43.10 33.36 26.58
C GLN A 357 43.84 32.00 26.62
N GLY A 358 44.39 31.52 25.50
CA GLY A 358 45.16 30.28 25.40
C GLY A 358 44.30 29.01 25.52
N ILE A 359 43.07 29.01 25.00
CA ILE A 359 42.13 27.90 25.13
C ILE A 359 42.19 26.99 23.89
N PRO A 360 42.49 25.67 24.03
CA PRO A 360 42.47 24.76 22.89
C PRO A 360 41.06 24.56 22.31
N ILE A 361 40.93 24.62 20.99
CA ILE A 361 39.67 24.40 20.26
C ILE A 361 39.02 23.05 20.63
N THR A 362 39.85 22.01 20.79
CA THR A 362 39.41 20.67 21.23
C THR A 362 38.81 20.68 22.63
N SER A 363 39.33 21.50 23.55
CA SER A 363 38.77 21.66 24.90
C SER A 363 37.40 22.35 24.87
N ILE A 364 37.18 23.29 23.96
CA ILE A 364 35.89 23.96 23.74
C ILE A 364 34.87 22.96 23.19
N HIS A 365 35.21 22.23 22.11
CA HIS A 365 34.32 21.23 21.51
C HIS A 365 33.97 20.10 22.50
N ASN A 366 34.96 19.57 23.23
CA ASN A 366 34.73 18.52 24.22
C ASN A 366 33.85 19.01 25.39
N ALA A 367 33.97 20.27 25.82
CA ALA A 367 33.12 20.84 26.85
C ALA A 367 31.65 21.00 26.38
N ILE A 368 31.42 21.45 25.15
CA ILE A 368 30.07 21.53 24.56
C ILE A 368 29.47 20.12 24.42
N ALA A 369 30.24 19.16 23.91
CA ALA A 369 29.81 17.78 23.70
C ALA A 369 29.47 17.08 25.03
N ALA A 370 30.31 17.24 26.06
CA ALA A 370 30.05 16.68 27.38
C ALA A 370 28.90 17.38 28.12
N LEU A 371 28.62 18.68 27.88
CA LEU A 371 27.45 19.32 28.47
C LEU A 371 26.16 18.86 27.78
N PHE A 372 26.02 19.04 26.47
CA PHE A 372 24.75 18.87 25.78
C PHE A 372 24.60 17.52 25.06
N GLY A 373 25.56 17.15 24.22
CA GLY A 373 25.43 16.01 23.29
C GLY A 373 25.60 14.62 23.90
N GLY A 374 26.37 14.51 25.00
CA GLY A 374 26.85 13.24 25.54
C GLY A 374 28.13 12.80 24.83
N TYR A 375 29.26 12.92 25.52
CA TYR A 375 30.58 12.56 25.01
C TYR A 375 30.83 11.05 25.19
N TYR A 376 31.02 10.32 24.09
CA TYR A 376 31.41 8.91 24.14
C TYR A 376 32.88 8.80 24.58
N VAL A 377 33.14 8.06 25.66
CA VAL A 377 34.48 7.93 26.25
C VAL A 377 35.19 6.68 25.73
N ASN A 378 34.60 5.52 26.00
CA ASN A 378 35.12 4.18 25.69
C ASN A 378 34.02 3.13 25.91
N ASP A 379 34.36 1.86 25.77
CA ASP A 379 33.50 0.73 26.15
C ASP A 379 33.94 0.09 27.48
N PHE A 380 33.00 -0.56 28.17
CA PHE A 380 33.22 -1.41 29.34
C PHE A 380 32.44 -2.73 29.23
N VAL A 381 32.89 -3.78 29.91
CA VAL A 381 32.18 -5.09 29.92
C VAL A 381 31.26 -5.18 31.14
N ARG A 382 29.99 -5.53 30.93
CA ARG A 382 29.03 -5.82 32.01
C ARG A 382 28.16 -7.02 31.67
N GLY A 383 28.41 -8.14 32.35
CA GLY A 383 27.73 -9.42 32.13
C GLY A 383 28.11 -10.05 30.79
N GLY A 384 29.41 -10.14 30.49
CA GLY A 384 29.95 -10.69 29.24
C GLY A 384 29.72 -9.84 27.98
N ARG A 385 28.87 -8.81 28.03
CA ARG A 385 28.58 -7.91 26.91
C ARG A 385 29.33 -6.59 27.06
N VAL A 386 29.99 -6.19 25.97
CA VAL A 386 30.58 -4.85 25.79
C VAL A 386 29.45 -3.82 25.73
N LYS A 387 29.63 -2.67 26.39
CA LYS A 387 28.68 -1.56 26.47
C LYS A 387 29.40 -0.22 26.46
N LYS A 388 28.80 0.79 25.84
CA LYS A 388 29.36 2.15 25.77
C LYS A 388 29.32 2.89 27.10
N VAL A 389 30.37 3.66 27.38
CA VAL A 389 30.43 4.69 28.42
C VAL A 389 30.22 6.05 27.78
N TYR A 390 29.20 6.78 28.24
CA TYR A 390 28.95 8.17 27.88
C TYR A 390 29.13 9.08 29.10
N LEU A 391 29.84 10.17 28.91
CA LEU A 391 29.95 11.28 29.85
C LEU A 391 29.00 12.39 29.39
N GLN A 392 27.98 12.68 30.18
CA GLN A 392 27.08 13.82 29.97
C GLN A 392 26.89 14.55 31.30
N ALA A 393 26.71 15.87 31.27
CA ALA A 393 26.25 16.60 32.44
C ALA A 393 24.84 16.16 32.86
N ASP A 394 24.59 16.18 34.16
CA ASP A 394 23.28 15.87 34.72
C ASP A 394 22.24 16.92 34.30
N ALA A 395 20.98 16.51 34.14
CA ALA A 395 19.93 17.28 33.50
C ALA A 395 19.77 18.72 34.05
N PRO A 396 19.75 18.99 35.37
CA PRO A 396 19.56 20.33 35.95
C PRO A 396 20.64 21.37 35.59
N TYR A 397 21.73 20.94 34.95
CA TYR A 397 22.86 21.77 34.53
C TYR A 397 22.98 21.93 33.01
N ARG A 398 21.97 21.49 32.24
CA ARG A 398 21.96 21.55 30.77
C ARG A 398 20.57 21.77 30.14
N MET A 399 19.60 22.29 30.90
CA MET A 399 18.23 22.51 30.39
C MET A 399 18.05 23.86 29.70
N LEU A 400 18.80 24.90 30.10
CA LEU A 400 18.53 26.28 29.72
C LEU A 400 19.79 26.99 29.21
N PRO A 401 19.68 27.96 28.26
CA PRO A 401 20.81 28.74 27.76
C PRO A 401 21.70 29.38 28.85
N LYS A 402 21.13 29.72 30.01
CA LYS A 402 21.87 30.24 31.17
C LYS A 402 22.91 29.26 31.73
N ASP A 403 22.71 27.96 31.53
CA ASP A 403 23.57 26.91 32.07
C ASP A 403 24.92 26.84 31.35
N LEU A 404 25.01 27.34 30.10
CA LEU A 404 26.26 27.53 29.38
C LEU A 404 27.28 28.36 30.19
N LYS A 405 26.80 29.33 30.98
CA LYS A 405 27.62 30.19 31.85
C LYS A 405 28.23 29.46 33.06
N ARG A 406 27.79 28.22 33.34
CA ARG A 406 28.31 27.38 34.44
C ARG A 406 29.53 26.56 34.03
N ILE A 407 29.82 26.43 32.72
CA ILE A 407 31.00 25.72 32.21
C ILE A 407 32.26 26.57 32.42
N TYR A 408 33.34 25.92 32.83
CA TYR A 408 34.69 26.46 32.78
C TYR A 408 35.58 25.54 31.93
N VAL A 409 36.35 26.09 31.01
CA VAL A 409 37.32 25.37 30.17
C VAL A 409 38.73 25.66 30.66
N ARG A 410 39.61 24.67 30.69
CA ARG A 410 41.01 24.85 31.11
C ARG A 410 41.84 25.41 29.93
N ASN A 411 42.61 26.47 30.19
CA ASN A 411 43.55 27.02 29.22
C ASN A 411 44.94 26.34 29.31
N THR A 412 45.85 26.65 28.38
CA THR A 412 47.23 26.13 28.37
C THR A 412 48.05 26.53 29.61
N SER A 413 47.73 27.67 30.24
CA SER A 413 48.31 28.09 31.53
C SER A 413 47.71 27.36 32.75
N GLY A 414 46.87 26.34 32.54
CA GLY A 414 46.22 25.55 33.59
C GLY A 414 45.05 26.25 34.29
N LYS A 415 44.75 27.52 33.97
CA LYS A 415 43.66 28.30 34.58
C LYS A 415 42.30 27.86 34.03
N MET A 416 41.26 27.97 34.86
CA MET A 416 39.88 27.69 34.48
C MET A 416 39.20 28.98 34.02
N VAL A 417 38.69 29.00 32.79
CA VAL A 417 38.11 30.18 32.13
C VAL A 417 36.62 29.96 31.91
N PRO A 418 35.72 30.87 32.37
CA PRO A 418 34.28 30.71 32.19
C PRO A 418 33.90 30.81 30.71
N PHE A 419 33.05 29.91 30.24
CA PHE A 419 32.67 29.80 28.83
C PHE A 419 32.06 31.10 28.27
N SER A 420 31.35 31.85 29.11
CA SER A 420 30.75 33.15 28.76
C SER A 420 31.74 34.31 28.56
N SER A 421 33.06 34.07 28.63
CA SER A 421 34.10 35.10 28.39
C SER A 421 34.69 35.05 26.97
N PHE A 422 34.43 33.97 26.23
CA PHE A 422 34.86 33.78 24.84
C PHE A 422 33.74 33.19 23.95
N ALA A 423 32.53 33.02 24.46
CA ALA A 423 31.39 32.55 23.68
C ALA A 423 30.07 33.17 24.17
N SER A 424 29.14 33.29 23.24
CA SER A 424 27.77 33.76 23.45
C SER A 424 26.78 32.79 22.80
N GLY A 425 25.49 33.12 22.78
CA GLY A 425 24.55 32.36 21.98
C GLY A 425 23.18 33.02 21.86
N HIS A 426 22.54 32.79 20.72
CA HIS A 426 21.31 33.43 20.30
C HIS A 426 20.35 32.42 19.67
N TRP A 427 19.06 32.74 19.65
CA TRP A 427 18.05 31.91 18.98
C TRP A 427 18.01 32.20 17.49
N ARG A 428 17.93 31.14 16.69
CA ARG A 428 17.65 31.19 15.24
C ARG A 428 16.63 30.09 14.88
N TYR A 429 16.05 30.14 13.70
CA TYR A 429 15.27 29.01 13.17
C TYR A 429 16.14 28.15 12.26
N GLY A 430 16.01 26.83 12.38
CA GLY A 430 16.69 25.83 11.55
C GLY A 430 15.78 24.64 11.25
N ALA A 431 16.07 23.91 10.17
CA ALA A 431 15.26 22.78 9.74
C ALA A 431 15.55 21.53 10.58
N ALA A 432 14.58 21.07 11.37
CA ALA A 432 14.74 19.87 12.23
C ALA A 432 15.03 18.59 11.44
N LYS A 433 14.54 18.53 10.19
CA LYS A 433 14.72 17.44 9.24
C LYS A 433 14.89 18.04 7.84
N LEU A 434 15.98 17.73 7.16
CA LEU A 434 16.19 18.08 5.76
C LEU A 434 15.99 16.85 4.89
N GLU A 435 14.94 16.87 4.07
CA GLU A 435 14.58 15.78 3.16
C GLU A 435 15.24 15.96 1.80
N ARG A 436 15.57 14.84 1.15
CA ARG A 436 16.12 14.81 -0.21
C ARG A 436 15.58 13.64 -0.98
N TYR A 437 15.18 13.88 -2.23
CA TYR A 437 14.69 12.86 -3.13
C TYR A 437 15.43 12.96 -4.48
N ASN A 438 15.92 11.83 -4.99
CA ASN A 438 16.83 11.75 -6.15
C ASN A 438 18.01 12.76 -6.13
N GLY A 439 18.53 13.04 -4.92
CA GLY A 439 19.66 13.95 -4.71
C GLY A 439 19.30 15.44 -4.57
N PHE A 440 18.10 15.86 -4.95
CA PHE A 440 17.60 17.24 -4.79
C PHE A 440 17.00 17.44 -3.39
N PRO A 441 16.96 18.68 -2.85
CA PRO A 441 16.13 18.99 -1.69
C PRO A 441 14.67 18.71 -2.03
N SER A 442 13.94 18.07 -1.12
CA SER A 442 12.52 17.81 -1.28
C SER A 442 11.74 18.02 0.02
N ILE A 443 10.42 17.94 -0.07
CA ILE A 443 9.54 17.74 1.09
C ILE A 443 8.50 16.68 0.74
N ASN A 444 8.42 15.65 1.56
CA ASN A 444 7.45 14.57 1.42
C ASN A 444 6.06 14.99 1.93
N ILE A 445 5.01 14.70 1.16
CA ILE A 445 3.62 15.04 1.44
C ILE A 445 2.74 13.81 1.20
N TRP A 446 1.98 13.42 2.22
CA TRP A 446 0.99 12.35 2.14
C TRP A 446 -0.42 12.93 2.03
N GLY A 447 -1.34 12.19 1.43
CA GLY A 447 -2.76 12.54 1.41
C GLY A 447 -3.63 11.39 0.91
N GLU A 448 -4.93 11.51 1.13
CA GLU A 448 -5.90 10.45 0.80
C GLU A 448 -6.91 10.99 -0.22
N PRO A 449 -7.42 10.17 -1.16
CA PRO A 449 -8.55 10.56 -1.98
C PRO A 449 -9.78 10.76 -1.09
N ALA A 450 -10.62 11.75 -1.42
CA ALA A 450 -11.87 11.97 -0.71
C ALA A 450 -12.87 10.80 -0.95
N PRO A 451 -13.82 10.55 -0.03
CA PRO A 451 -14.80 9.47 -0.20
C PRO A 451 -15.59 9.62 -1.50
N GLY A 452 -15.52 8.60 -2.36
CA GLY A 452 -16.12 8.59 -3.70
C GLY A 452 -15.17 8.94 -4.85
N HIS A 453 -13.95 9.41 -4.57
CA HIS A 453 -12.91 9.70 -5.56
C HIS A 453 -11.85 8.60 -5.64
N SER A 454 -11.25 8.40 -6.81
CA SER A 454 -10.11 7.48 -6.99
C SER A 454 -8.76 8.11 -6.60
N SER A 455 -7.76 7.26 -6.31
CA SER A 455 -6.38 7.73 -6.13
C SER A 455 -5.82 8.43 -7.38
N GLY A 456 -6.26 8.02 -8.58
CA GLY A 456 -5.91 8.68 -9.84
C GLY A 456 -6.50 10.09 -10.01
N GLU A 457 -7.64 10.40 -9.37
CA GLU A 457 -8.19 11.76 -9.32
C GLU A 457 -7.45 12.63 -8.31
N ALA A 458 -7.10 12.07 -7.14
CA ALA A 458 -6.28 12.75 -6.14
C ALA A 458 -4.89 13.11 -6.72
N MET A 459 -4.26 12.21 -7.47
CA MET A 459 -3.00 12.49 -8.18
C MET A 459 -3.14 13.63 -9.19
N LYS A 460 -4.23 13.69 -9.97
CA LYS A 460 -4.51 14.80 -10.91
C LYS A 460 -4.69 16.13 -10.17
N ALA A 461 -5.39 16.13 -9.04
CA ALA A 461 -5.53 17.33 -8.21
C ALA A 461 -4.15 17.86 -7.74
N MET A 462 -3.25 16.96 -7.32
CA MET A 462 -1.88 17.32 -6.94
C MET A 462 -1.03 17.83 -8.11
N GLU A 463 -1.17 17.26 -9.31
CA GLU A 463 -0.56 17.82 -10.54
C GLU A 463 -1.08 19.24 -10.83
N GLU A 464 -2.40 19.47 -10.71
CA GLU A 464 -3.03 20.78 -10.89
C GLU A 464 -2.55 21.82 -9.85
N PHE A 465 -2.44 21.46 -8.56
CA PHE A 465 -1.91 22.36 -7.53
C PHE A 465 -0.46 22.74 -7.83
N THR A 466 0.37 21.75 -8.18
CA THR A 466 1.77 21.94 -8.54
C THR A 466 1.91 22.91 -9.73
N SER A 467 1.01 22.84 -10.71
CA SER A 467 1.03 23.73 -11.88
C SER A 467 0.85 25.22 -11.54
N LYS A 468 0.21 25.52 -10.40
CA LYS A 468 -0.15 26.86 -9.88
C LYS A 468 0.88 27.45 -8.89
N LEU A 469 1.92 26.69 -8.53
CA LEU A 469 2.98 27.19 -7.64
C LEU A 469 3.88 28.24 -8.32
N PRO A 470 4.45 29.20 -7.57
CA PRO A 470 5.21 30.32 -8.12
C PRO A 470 6.50 29.84 -8.79
N ARG A 471 6.52 29.94 -10.13
CA ARG A 471 7.68 29.62 -10.95
C ARG A 471 8.69 30.77 -10.91
N LYS A 472 9.99 30.45 -10.88
CA LYS A 472 10.97 31.31 -11.59
C LYS A 472 10.65 31.24 -13.09
N PRO A 473 10.69 32.35 -13.85
CA PRO A 473 10.85 32.24 -15.29
C PRO A 473 12.17 31.50 -15.59
N GLU A 474 12.21 30.75 -16.69
CA GLU A 474 13.35 29.95 -17.17
C GLU A 474 13.62 28.55 -16.58
N TYR A 475 12.58 27.79 -16.21
CA TYR A 475 12.64 26.33 -16.34
C TYR A 475 11.50 25.81 -17.24
N LYS A 476 11.85 25.46 -18.48
CA LYS A 476 10.90 24.83 -19.42
C LYS A 476 10.51 23.45 -18.90
N LEU A 477 9.22 23.22 -18.67
CA LEU A 477 8.65 21.94 -18.24
C LEU A 477 8.59 20.97 -19.43
N LYS A 478 8.90 19.70 -19.17
CA LYS A 478 9.40 18.73 -20.15
C LYS A 478 8.85 17.31 -19.75
N LYS A 479 9.44 16.14 -20.06
CA LYS A 479 8.97 14.77 -19.62
C LYS A 479 9.98 13.57 -19.74
N LEU A 480 10.42 12.99 -18.62
CA LEU A 480 11.01 11.62 -18.49
C LEU A 480 10.57 11.03 -17.16
N ALA A 481 9.85 9.92 -17.19
CA ALA A 481 9.63 9.00 -16.08
C ALA A 481 9.13 7.67 -16.69
N ARG A 482 9.56 6.54 -16.12
CA ARG A 482 9.10 5.20 -16.50
C ARG A 482 7.93 4.81 -15.59
N LEU A 483 6.84 4.29 -16.16
CA LEU A 483 5.76 3.76 -15.32
C LEU A 483 6.23 2.48 -14.64
N GLU A 484 6.20 2.48 -13.30
CA GLU A 484 5.75 1.31 -12.54
C GLU A 484 4.55 1.77 -11.70
N ARG A 485 3.55 0.89 -11.54
CA ARG A 485 2.16 1.33 -11.28
C ARG A 485 1.81 1.53 -9.80
N ASN A 486 2.83 1.61 -8.94
CA ASN A 486 2.72 1.63 -7.48
C ASN A 486 3.51 2.81 -6.90
N TYR A 487 2.80 3.71 -6.20
CA TYR A 487 3.29 4.68 -5.19
C TYR A 487 4.64 5.40 -5.43
N THR A 488 4.67 6.40 -6.32
CA THR A 488 5.45 7.66 -6.19
C THR A 488 4.95 8.66 -7.23
N VAL A 489 4.74 9.94 -6.88
CA VAL A 489 4.48 11.00 -7.87
C VAL A 489 5.80 11.62 -8.37
N TYR A 490 6.08 11.49 -9.67
CA TYR A 490 7.27 12.06 -10.34
C TYR A 490 6.91 13.24 -11.26
N ILE A 491 7.65 14.35 -11.15
CA ILE A 491 7.46 15.59 -11.94
C ILE A 491 8.56 15.73 -13.03
N TYR A 492 8.32 16.45 -14.13
CA TYR A 492 8.69 15.97 -15.50
C TYR A 492 9.76 16.76 -16.37
N VAL A 493 10.82 16.09 -16.95
CA VAL A 493 11.81 16.64 -17.97
C VAL A 493 12.46 15.56 -18.91
N LYS A 494 12.68 15.41 -20.26
CA LYS A 494 12.66 15.93 -21.71
C LYS A 494 13.57 17.07 -22.26
N GLN A 495 14.57 16.80 -23.13
CA GLN A 495 15.11 17.77 -24.12
C GLN A 495 14.54 17.56 -25.57
N PRO A 496 14.61 18.56 -26.47
CA PRO A 496 14.64 18.37 -27.93
C PRO A 496 16.06 18.57 -28.54
N GLN A 497 16.22 18.20 -29.81
CA GLN A 497 17.47 18.15 -30.62
C GLN A 497 17.94 19.57 -31.07
N ASP A 498 19.11 19.80 -31.72
CA ASP A 498 19.97 18.87 -32.49
C ASP A 498 21.44 19.33 -32.69
N SER A 499 22.25 18.40 -33.23
CA SER A 499 23.37 18.58 -34.19
C SER A 499 24.85 18.47 -33.71
N ARG A 500 25.59 17.68 -34.53
CA ARG A 500 27.06 17.47 -34.62
C ARG A 500 27.70 16.52 -33.59
N SER A 501 28.79 15.89 -34.03
CA SER A 501 29.40 14.63 -33.55
C SER A 501 30.95 14.76 -33.60
N PRO A 502 31.79 13.71 -33.45
CA PRO A 502 31.57 12.33 -32.95
C PRO A 502 32.45 12.05 -31.71
N TRP A 503 33.22 10.95 -31.72
CA TRP A 503 34.12 10.43 -30.66
C TRP A 503 33.42 9.84 -29.43
N ARG A 504 33.97 8.86 -28.72
CA ARG A 504 34.70 7.60 -29.00
C ARG A 504 34.94 7.02 -27.60
N THR A 505 34.73 5.72 -27.43
CA THR A 505 35.32 4.83 -26.41
C THR A 505 36.37 5.43 -25.44
N CYS A 506 36.09 5.36 -24.14
CA CYS A 506 36.90 4.58 -23.20
C CYS A 506 36.01 4.05 -22.06
#